data_AF-A0A5B7GQ58-F1
#
_entry.id   AF-A0A5B7GQ58-F1
#
_cell.length_a   1.000
_cell.length_b   1.000
_cell.length_c   1.000
_cell.angle_alpha   90.00
_cell.angle_beta   90.00
_cell.angle_gamma   90.00
#
_symmetry.space_group_name_H-M   'P 1'
#
loop_
_entity.id
_entity.type
_entity.pdbx_description
1 polymer ?
#
loop_
_entity_poly.entity_id
_entity_poly.type
_entity_poly.pdbx_seq_one_letter_code
_entity_poly.pdbx_strand_id
1 'polypeptide(L)' 'MEEVTALLNKSAVEEAPPAPGFYTRLFVVPKLMGRFCPIIDLSFLNQHIINMELKMETVRTVLAPVR' A
#
# COMPACT_ATOMS: atom_id res chain seq x y z
N MET A 1 6.62 -8.72 -14.43
CA MET A 1 5.69 -7.79 -15.11
C MET A 1 4.22 -8.20 -14.92
N GLU A 2 3.94 -9.50 -14.75
CA GLU A 2 2.59 -10.03 -14.49
C GLU A 2 1.84 -9.36 -13.34
N GLU A 3 2.50 -9.03 -12.22
CA GLU A 3 1.83 -8.40 -11.07
C GLU A 3 1.26 -7.01 -11.40
N VAL A 4 1.97 -6.21 -12.20
CA VAL A 4 1.49 -4.87 -12.62
C VAL A 4 0.31 -5.03 -13.58
N THR A 5 0.40 -5.97 -14.53
CA THR A 5 -0.71 -6.33 -15.42
C THR A 5 -1.93 -6.81 -14.64
N ALA A 6 -1.74 -7.60 -13.58
CA ALA A 6 -2.82 -8.06 -12.72
C ALA A 6 -3.51 -6.91 -11.97
N LEU A 7 -2.77 -5.89 -11.55
CA LEU A 7 -3.34 -4.67 -10.94
C LEU A 7 -4.11 -3.83 -11.96
N LEU A 8 -3.58 -3.66 -13.18
CA LEU A 8 -4.27 -2.98 -14.29
C LEU A 8 -5.58 -3.69 -14.64
N ASN A 9 -5.56 -5.02 -14.78
CA ASN A 9 -6.75 -5.82 -15.07
C ASN A 9 -7.83 -5.73 -13.97
N LYS A 10 -7.42 -5.46 -12.73
CA LYS A 10 -8.34 -5.22 -11.60
C LYS A 10 -8.77 -3.76 -11.47
N SER A 11 -8.32 -2.88 -12.37
CA SER A 11 -8.55 -1.43 -12.28
C SER A 11 -8.09 -0.83 -10.95
N ALA A 12 -7.07 -1.42 -10.33
CA ALA A 12 -6.50 -0.94 -9.07
C ALA A 12 -5.46 0.17 -9.30
N VAL A 13 -4.90 0.24 -10.50
CA VAL A 13 -3.94 1.25 -10.96
C VAL A 13 -4.23 1.59 -12.42
N GLU A 14 -3.71 2.71 -12.88
CA GLU A 14 -3.80 3.17 -14.26
C GLU A 14 -2.46 3.70 -14.76
N GLU A 15 -2.32 3.85 -16.07
CA GLU A 15 -1.14 4.50 -16.65
C GLU A 15 -1.17 6.00 -16.34
N ALA A 16 -0.12 6.48 -15.68
CA ALA A 16 0.01 7.90 -15.38
C ALA A 16 0.44 8.69 -16.63
N PRO A 17 -0.13 9.87 -16.90
CA PRO A 17 0.34 10.74 -17.97
C PRO A 17 1.79 11.19 -17.70
N PRO A 18 2.59 11.44 -18.75
CA PRO A 18 3.94 11.97 -18.60
C PRO A 18 3.87 13.45 -18.21
N ALA A 19 3.72 13.71 -16.91
CA ALA A 19 3.57 15.04 -16.34
C ALA A 19 4.49 15.21 -15.12
N PRO A 20 4.90 16.43 -14.75
CA PRO A 20 5.58 16.67 -13.49
C PRO A 20 4.72 16.16 -12.32
N GLY A 21 5.32 15.36 -11.43
CA GLY A 21 4.59 14.70 -10.37
C GLY A 21 5.48 13.98 -9.38
N PHE A 22 4.85 13.28 -8.44
CA PHE A 22 5.54 12.44 -7.47
C PHE A 22 5.80 11.06 -8.09
N TYR A 23 7.06 10.64 -8.07
CA TYR A 23 7.48 9.32 -8.52
C TYR A 23 8.28 8.65 -7.42
N THR A 24 8.05 7.35 -7.24
CA THR A 24 8.77 6.56 -6.25
C THR A 24 9.09 5.17 -6.79
N ARG A 25 9.88 4.43 -6.02
CA ARG A 25 10.30 3.08 -6.38
C ARG A 25 9.15 2.09 -6.19
N LEU A 26 9.02 1.18 -7.15
CA LEU A 26 8.25 -0.04 -7.05
C LEU A 26 9.22 -1.21 -6.96
N PHE A 27 9.04 -2.09 -5.98
CA PHE A 27 9.82 -3.32 -5.84
C PHE A 27 8.91 -4.50 -5.53
N VAL A 28 9.42 -5.71 -5.67
CA VAL A 28 8.66 -6.94 -5.39
C VAL A 28 9.26 -7.67 -4.21
N VAL A 29 8.39 -8.21 -3.36
CA VAL A 29 8.79 -9.12 -2.27
C VAL A 29 8.12 -10.48 -2.47
N PRO A 30 8.80 -11.59 -2.14
CA PRO A 30 8.18 -12.91 -2.17
C PRO A 30 7.09 -13.01 -1.10
N LYS A 31 5.94 -13.59 -1.46
CA LYS A 31 4.82 -13.91 -0.57
C LYS A 31 4.70 -15.43 -0.41
N LEU A 32 4.02 -15.86 0.65
CA LEU A 32 3.72 -17.29 0.87
C LEU A 32 3.11 -17.91 -0.39
N MET A 33 3.52 -19.14 -0.71
CA MET A 33 3.12 -19.90 -1.90
C MET A 33 3.70 -19.41 -3.23
N GLY A 34 4.85 -18.73 -3.22
CA GLY A 34 5.64 -18.48 -4.44
C GLY A 34 5.13 -17.33 -5.32
N ARG A 35 4.15 -16.55 -4.84
CA ARG A 35 3.69 -15.33 -5.52
C ARG A 35 4.54 -14.14 -5.11
N PHE A 36 4.62 -13.13 -5.97
CA PHE A 36 5.27 -11.86 -5.63
C PHE A 36 4.23 -10.82 -5.21
N CYS A 37 4.61 -9.94 -4.28
CA CYS A 37 3.80 -8.81 -3.88
C CYS A 37 4.51 -7.53 -4.33
N PRO A 38 3.92 -6.74 -5.24
CA PRO A 38 4.44 -5.41 -5.55
C PRO A 38 4.27 -4.49 -4.34
N ILE A 39 5.32 -3.74 -4.02
CA ILE A 39 5.36 -2.76 -2.93
C ILE A 39 5.82 -1.41 -3.51
N ILE A 40 5.07 -0.37 -3.16
CA ILE A 40 5.41 1.03 -3.50
C ILE A 40 6.11 1.63 -2.28
N ASP A 41 7.27 2.24 -2.49
CA ASP A 41 8.01 2.93 -1.43
C ASP A 41 7.36 4.29 -1.12
N LEU A 42 6.56 4.36 -0.06
CA LEU A 42 5.90 5.58 0.37
C LEU A 42 6.67 6.35 1.46
N SER A 43 7.90 5.93 1.80
CA SER A 43 8.66 6.53 2.91
C SER A 43 8.87 8.03 2.74
N PHE A 44 9.21 8.48 1.53
CA PHE A 44 9.37 9.90 1.21
C PHE A 44 8.03 10.64 1.21
N LEU A 45 6.99 10.05 0.62
CA LEU A 45 5.67 10.70 0.53
C LEU A 45 5.06 10.93 1.92
N ASN A 46 5.20 9.95 2.82
CA ASN A 46 4.67 10.02 4.18
C ASN A 46 5.25 11.19 5.02
N GLN A 47 6.42 11.72 4.64
CA GLN A 47 7.01 12.89 5.31
C GLN A 47 6.36 14.22 4.88
N HIS A 48 5.60 14.22 3.78
CA HIS A 48 5.01 15.41 3.16
C HIS A 48 3.48 15.45 3.28
N ILE A 49 2.86 14.42 3.89
CA ILE A 49 1.40 14.35 4.08
C ILE A 49 1.06 14.72 5.53
N ILE A 50 -0.05 15.46 5.70
CA ILE A 50 -0.63 15.74 7.03
C ILE A 50 -1.20 14.44 7.59
N ASN A 51 -0.66 13.96 8.70
CA ASN A 51 -1.17 12.78 9.39
C ASN A 51 -2.48 13.11 10.11
N MET A 52 -3.59 12.53 9.65
CA MET A 52 -4.88 12.61 10.33
C MET A 52 -5.00 11.48 11.34
N GLU A 53 -5.06 11.81 12.63
CA GLU A 53 -5.19 10.81 13.68
C GLU A 53 -6.52 10.07 13.59
N LEU A 54 -6.45 8.80 13.21
CA LEU A 54 -7.58 7.87 13.30
C LEU A 54 -7.31 6.88 14.43
N LYS A 55 -8.06 7.02 15.51
CA LYS A 55 -7.89 6.18 16.71
C LYS A 55 -8.53 4.81 16.47
N MET A 56 -7.69 3.82 16.17
CA MET A 56 -8.12 2.42 16.09
C MET A 56 -8.15 1.80 17.49
N GLU A 57 -9.19 1.03 17.79
CA GLU A 57 -9.18 0.16 18.95
C GLU A 57 -8.13 -0.95 18.76
N THR A 58 -7.32 -1.17 19.78
CA THR A 58 -6.42 -2.32 19.84
C THR A 58 -7.21 -3.59 20.13
N VAL A 59 -6.66 -4.76 19.76
CA VAL A 59 -7.23 -6.07 20.13
C VAL A 59 -7.50 -6.16 21.64
N ARG A 60 -6.62 -5.59 22.46
CA ARG A 60 -6.78 -5.56 23.92
C ARG A 60 -8.01 -4.75 24.35
N THR A 61 -8.23 -3.58 23.74
CA THR A 61 -9.42 -2.74 24.04
C THR A 61 -10.71 -3.41 23.59
N VAL A 62 -10.70 -4.14 22.48
CA VAL A 62 -11.88 -4.88 21.98
C VAL A 62 -12.23 -6.07 22.88
N LEU A 63 -11.23 -6.77 23.43
CA LEU A 63 -11.45 -7.97 24.26
C LEU A 63 -11.72 -7.66 25.74
N ALA A 64 -11.43 -6.44 26.20
CA ALA A 64 -11.67 -6.02 27.58
C ALA A 64 -13.12 -6.20 28.09
N PRO A 65 -14.19 -6.01 27.28
CA PRO A 65 -15.58 -6.17 27.71
C PRO A 65 -16.10 -7.61 27.72
N VAL A 66 -15.36 -8.58 27.19
CA VAL A 66 -15.81 -9.99 27.04
C VAL A 66 -15.45 -10.82 28.30
N ARG A 67 -15.64 -10.24 29.50
CA ARG A 67 -15.38 -10.90 30.79
C ARG A 67 -16.65 -11.03 31.61
#